data_AF-A0A851LQR6-F1
#
_entry.id   AF-A0A851LQR6-F1
#
_cell.length_a   1.000
_cell.length_b   1.000
_cell.length_c   1.000
_cell.angle_alpha   90.00
_cell.angle_beta   90.00
_cell.angle_gamma   90.00
#
_symmetry.space_group_name_H-M   'P 1'
#
loop_
_entity.id
_entity.type
_entity.pdbx_description
1 polymer ?
#
loop_
_entity_poly.entity_id
_entity_poly.type
_entity_poly.pdbx_seq_one_letter_code
_entity_poly.pdbx_strand_id
1 'polypeptide(L)'
;MAGQKVGAEIDKSSCVWRMNNAPTKGYEEDVGKRTTVRVVSHTSVPLLLKNPEYFFKETNNTVYVIWGPFRNMRKDGSGIVYNMLKKTVDS
;
A
#
# COMPACT_ATOMS: atom_id res chain seq x y z
N MET A 1 -14.39 11.38 0.06
CA MET A 1 -13.22 12.27 -0.10
C MET A 1 -13.27 13.09 -1.39
N ALA A 2 -13.88 12.59 -2.47
CA ALA A 2 -13.96 13.36 -3.72
C ALA A 2 -14.57 14.76 -3.51
N GLY A 3 -13.94 15.78 -4.09
CA GLY A 3 -14.35 17.19 -4.05
C GLY A 3 -14.11 17.91 -2.72
N GLN A 4 -13.44 17.29 -1.75
CA GLN A 4 -13.15 17.91 -0.44
C GLN A 4 -11.91 18.80 -0.49
N LYS A 5 -10.99 18.58 -1.44
CA LYS A 5 -9.78 19.38 -1.66
C LYS A 5 -8.86 19.51 -0.43
N VAL A 6 -8.88 18.50 0.44
CA VAL A 6 -8.12 18.47 1.71
C VAL A 6 -6.73 17.83 1.57
N GLY A 7 -6.29 17.52 0.35
CA GLY A 7 -5.03 16.80 0.13
C GLY A 7 -3.80 17.53 0.67
N ALA A 8 -3.75 18.85 0.52
CA ALA A 8 -2.67 19.67 1.07
C ALA A 8 -2.64 19.70 2.60
N GLU A 9 -3.80 19.57 3.26
CA GLU A 9 -3.91 19.48 4.71
C GLU A 9 -3.42 18.11 5.20
N ILE A 10 -3.87 17.04 4.56
CA ILE A 10 -3.42 15.66 4.85
C ILE A 10 -1.89 15.58 4.77
N ASP A 11 -1.30 16.12 3.70
CA ASP A 11 0.14 16.07 3.45
C ASP A 11 0.98 16.90 4.45
N LYS A 12 0.38 17.77 5.28
CA LYS A 12 1.08 18.47 6.38
C LYS A 12 1.24 17.60 7.63
N SER A 13 0.53 16.48 7.70
CA SER A 13 0.59 15.57 8.85
C SER A 13 2.00 14.99 9.03
N SER A 14 2.39 14.72 10.28
CA SER A 14 3.65 14.03 10.57
C SER A 14 3.67 12.61 9.99
N CYS A 15 2.52 11.93 10.01
CA CYS A 15 2.35 10.57 9.51
C CYS A 15 1.01 10.42 8.77
N VAL A 16 1.03 9.81 7.58
CA VAL A 16 -0.18 9.57 6.76
C VAL A 16 -0.40 8.07 6.58
N TRP A 17 -1.55 7.58 7.02
CA TRP A 17 -1.95 6.18 6.90
C TRP A 17 -2.88 5.98 5.70
N ARG A 18 -2.63 4.96 4.88
CA ARG A 18 -3.52 4.57 3.77
C ARG A 18 -3.82 3.08 3.80
N MET A 19 -4.98 2.72 3.27
CA MET A 19 -5.49 1.36 3.32
C MET A 19 -5.44 0.69 1.95
N ASN A 20 -5.04 -0.57 1.93
CA ASN A 20 -5.11 -1.47 0.79
C ASN A 20 -4.54 -0.83 -0.49
N ASN A 21 -5.30 -0.87 -1.60
CA ASN A 21 -4.93 -0.33 -2.89
C ASN A 21 -5.48 1.08 -3.15
N ALA A 22 -5.88 1.85 -2.12
CA ALA A 22 -6.40 3.20 -2.30
C ALA A 22 -5.34 4.09 -2.99
N PRO A 23 -5.62 4.61 -4.21
CA PRO A 23 -4.66 5.40 -4.96
C PRO A 23 -4.61 6.84 -4.44
N THR A 24 -3.49 7.50 -4.71
CA THR A 24 -3.33 8.96 -4.60
C THR A 24 -3.17 9.61 -5.97
N LYS A 25 -2.58 8.90 -6.93
CA LYS A 25 -2.30 9.42 -8.27
C LYS A 25 -3.59 9.72 -9.01
N GLY A 26 -3.76 10.97 -9.44
CA GLY A 26 -4.99 11.48 -10.06
C GLY A 26 -6.08 11.92 -9.06
N TYR A 27 -5.79 11.89 -7.75
CA TYR A 27 -6.72 12.28 -6.67
C TYR A 27 -6.05 13.20 -5.64
N GLU A 28 -4.86 13.70 -5.93
CA GLU A 28 -3.98 14.36 -4.95
C GLU A 28 -4.62 15.60 -4.33
N GLU A 29 -5.45 16.33 -5.08
CA GLU A 29 -6.19 17.49 -4.58
C GLU A 29 -7.06 17.11 -3.38
N ASP A 30 -7.74 15.97 -3.46
CA ASP A 30 -8.69 15.52 -2.45
C ASP A 30 -8.06 14.69 -1.35
N VAL A 31 -7.06 13.87 -1.66
CA VAL A 31 -6.53 12.86 -0.73
C VAL A 31 -5.06 13.02 -0.39
N GLY A 32 -4.35 13.97 -1.00
CA GLY A 32 -2.92 14.19 -0.82
C GLY A 32 -2.07 13.15 -1.54
N LYS A 33 -0.77 13.40 -1.61
CA LYS A 33 0.19 12.49 -2.27
C LYS A 33 0.99 11.62 -1.30
N ARG A 34 1.18 12.06 -0.04
CA ARG A 34 2.04 11.35 0.91
C ARG A 34 1.37 10.08 1.41
N THR A 35 2.20 9.06 1.63
CA THR A 35 1.87 7.87 2.41
C THR A 35 3.08 7.57 3.27
N THR A 36 2.88 7.35 4.56
CA THR A 36 3.92 6.94 5.51
C THR A 36 3.74 5.48 5.88
N VAL A 37 2.50 5.08 6.16
CA VAL A 37 2.14 3.69 6.47
C VAL A 37 1.02 3.25 5.53
N ARG A 38 1.16 2.07 4.93
CA ARG A 38 0.12 1.44 4.15
C ARG A 38 -0.26 0.09 4.75
N VAL A 39 -1.48 0.00 5.27
CA VAL A 39 -2.01 -1.24 5.86
C VAL A 39 -2.80 -1.99 4.81
N VAL A 40 -2.45 -3.24 4.53
CA VAL A 40 -2.98 -4.01 3.40
C VAL A 40 -3.48 -5.37 3.87
N SER A 41 -4.74 -5.70 3.55
CA SER A 41 -5.25 -7.06 3.68
C SER A 41 -4.62 -7.97 2.62
N HIS A 42 -4.36 -9.22 2.98
CA HIS A 42 -3.89 -10.27 2.08
C HIS A 42 -4.72 -10.39 0.80
N THR A 43 -6.04 -10.13 0.86
CA THR A 43 -6.93 -10.12 -0.30
C THR A 43 -6.63 -8.99 -1.30
N SER A 44 -6.05 -7.88 -0.84
CA SER A 44 -5.70 -6.74 -1.68
C SER A 44 -4.28 -6.83 -2.26
N VAL A 45 -3.43 -7.72 -1.76
CA VAL A 45 -2.05 -7.88 -2.27
C VAL A 45 -2.00 -8.11 -3.78
N PRO A 46 -2.81 -9.01 -4.38
CA PRO A 46 -2.81 -9.19 -5.84
C PRO A 46 -3.13 -7.90 -6.61
N LEU A 47 -3.91 -6.99 -6.03
CA LEU A 47 -4.26 -5.71 -6.66
C LEU A 47 -3.08 -4.73 -6.65
N LEU A 48 -2.28 -4.70 -5.57
CA LEU A 48 -1.06 -3.88 -5.53
C LEU A 48 -0.04 -4.39 -6.54
N LEU A 49 0.07 -5.71 -6.68
CA LEU A 49 1.00 -6.36 -7.61
C LEU A 49 0.65 -6.16 -9.09
N LYS A 50 -0.55 -5.68 -9.41
CA LYS A 50 -0.88 -5.24 -10.79
C LYS A 50 -0.14 -3.96 -11.18
N ASN A 51 0.28 -3.14 -10.20
CA ASN A 51 0.98 -1.89 -10.43
C ASN A 51 2.15 -1.72 -9.45
N PRO A 52 3.16 -2.60 -9.53
CA PRO A 52 4.24 -2.65 -8.54
C PRO A 52 5.14 -1.41 -8.59
N GLU A 53 5.31 -0.78 -9.76
CA GLU A 53 6.06 0.47 -9.89
C GLU A 53 5.46 1.57 -9.00
N TYR A 54 4.14 1.75 -9.07
CA TYR A 54 3.45 2.75 -8.26
C TYR A 54 3.47 2.42 -6.78
N PHE A 55 3.12 1.19 -6.39
CA PHE A 55 3.00 0.84 -4.98
C PHE A 55 4.37 0.59 -4.32
N PHE A 56 5.34 -0.04 -4.96
CA PHE A 56 6.58 -0.45 -4.29
C PHE A 56 7.83 0.35 -4.66
N LYS A 57 7.87 1.05 -5.81
CA LYS A 57 9.05 1.83 -6.24
C LYS A 57 8.87 3.34 -6.11
N GLU A 58 7.73 3.90 -6.52
CA GLU A 58 7.48 5.34 -6.39
C GLU A 58 7.35 5.76 -4.90
N THR A 59 6.93 4.84 -4.02
CA THR A 59 6.68 5.13 -2.60
C THR A 59 7.78 4.63 -1.65
N ASN A 60 9.06 4.85 -2.00
CA ASN A 60 10.23 4.33 -1.28
C ASN A 60 10.28 4.60 0.24
N ASN A 61 9.56 5.60 0.76
CA ASN A 61 9.47 5.88 2.20
C ASN A 61 8.17 5.37 2.87
N THR A 62 7.46 4.43 2.25
CA THR A 62 6.23 3.84 2.81
C THR A 62 6.51 2.53 3.54
N VAL A 63 6.09 2.45 4.80
CA VAL A 63 6.08 1.20 5.56
C VAL A 63 4.81 0.42 5.21
N TYR A 64 4.97 -0.83 4.79
CA TYR A 64 3.86 -1.72 4.48
C TYR A 64 3.57 -2.67 5.65
N VAL A 65 2.32 -2.64 6.15
CA VAL A 65 1.82 -3.58 7.15
C VAL A 65 0.81 -4.49 6.47
N ILE A 66 1.19 -5.74 6.21
CA ILE A 66 0.35 -6.68 5.46
C ILE A 66 -0.16 -7.77 6.40
N TRP A 67 -1.48 -7.94 6.44
CA TRP A 67 -2.14 -8.84 7.37
C TRP A 67 -3.10 -9.81 6.67
N GLY A 68 -3.28 -11.00 7.24
CA GLY A 68 -4.22 -11.99 6.74
C GLY A 68 -4.15 -13.31 7.51
N PRO A 69 -4.98 -14.30 7.14
CA PRO A 69 -4.98 -15.62 7.76
C PRO A 69 -3.59 -16.25 7.72
N PHE A 70 -3.22 -16.96 8.79
CA PHE A 70 -1.91 -17.62 8.92
C PHE A 70 -1.58 -18.46 7.68
N ARG A 71 -2.53 -19.24 7.15
CA ARG A 71 -2.34 -20.09 5.97
C ARG A 71 -1.80 -19.35 4.75
N ASN A 72 -2.19 -18.09 4.55
CA ASN A 72 -1.77 -17.26 3.41
C ASN A 72 -0.44 -16.52 3.66
N MET A 73 -0.07 -16.34 4.93
CA MET A 73 1.08 -15.53 5.36
C MET A 73 2.25 -16.39 5.88
N ARG A 74 2.20 -17.71 5.71
CA ARG A 74 3.27 -18.62 6.16
C ARG A 74 4.58 -18.33 5.42
N LYS A 75 5.68 -18.38 6.18
CA LYS A 75 7.04 -18.13 5.68
C LYS A 75 7.77 -19.39 5.22
N ASP A 76 7.15 -20.55 5.39
CA ASP A 76 7.69 -21.88 5.08
C ASP A 76 7.56 -22.28 3.60
N GLY A 77 7.36 -21.30 2.70
CA GLY A 77 7.18 -21.53 1.27
C GLY A 77 5.75 -21.87 0.84
N SER A 78 4.79 -21.99 1.75
CA SER A 78 3.40 -22.26 1.39
C SER A 78 2.43 -21.09 1.54
N GLY A 79 2.88 -19.99 2.15
CA GLY A 79 2.07 -18.79 2.27
C GLY A 79 2.00 -18.08 0.93
N ILE A 80 0.93 -18.34 0.17
CA ILE A 80 0.74 -17.79 -1.19
C ILE A 80 1.00 -16.28 -1.23
N VAL A 81 0.45 -15.53 -0.28
CA VAL A 81 0.58 -14.07 -0.24
C VAL A 81 1.97 -13.65 0.21
N TYR A 82 2.54 -14.32 1.21
CA TYR A 82 3.92 -14.05 1.63
C TYR A 82 4.92 -14.28 0.49
N ASN A 83 4.77 -15.37 -0.26
CA ASN A 83 5.63 -15.69 -1.39
C ASN A 83 5.52 -14.67 -2.53
N MET A 84 4.30 -14.22 -2.84
CA MET A 84 4.08 -13.15 -3.83
C MET A 84 4.83 -11.87 -3.44
N LEU A 85 4.72 -11.46 -2.18
CA LEU A 85 5.40 -10.27 -1.66
C LEU A 85 6.91 -10.41 -1.66
N LYS A 86 7.42 -11.56 -1.20
CA LYS A 86 8.86 -11.85 -1.19
C LYS A 86 9.44 -11.73 -2.60
N LYS A 87 8.79 -12.33 -3.59
CA LYS A 87 9.21 -12.21 -4.99
C LYS A 87 9.30 -10.76 -5.46
N THR A 88 8.35 -9.92 -5.07
CA THR A 88 8.31 -8.50 -5.46
C THR A 88 9.37 -7.65 -4.79
N VAL A 89 9.75 -7.95 -3.55
CA VAL A 89 10.83 -7.24 -2.84
C VAL A 89 12.21 -7.67 -3.33
N ASP A 90 12.35 -8.95 -3.70
CA ASP A 90 13.61 -9.52 -4.19
C ASP A 90 13.89 -9.19 -5.68
N SER A 91 12.98 -8.52 -6.39
CA SER A 91 13.09 -8.13 -7.81
C SER A 91 13.52 -6.69 -8.00
#